data_AF-A0A4Z1H606-F1
#
_entry.id   AF-A0A4Z1H606-F1
#
_cell.length_a   1.000
_cell.length_b   1.000
_cell.length_c   1.000
_cell.angle_alpha   90.00
_cell.angle_beta   90.00
_cell.angle_gamma   90.00
#
_symmetry.space_group_name_H-M   'P 1'
#
loop_
_entity.id
_entity.type
_entity.pdbx_description
1 polymer ?
#
loop_
_entity_poly.entity_id
_entity_poly.type
_entity_poly.pdbx_seq_one_letter_code
_entity_poly.pdbx_strand_id
1 'polypeptide(L)'
;MASNDLPFPELVADAASAEVRLILGIPLDLTLIEFYCFPRLPLELRRKIWHIYFGPPLGRIIEIEWDPTHPVEKHHGYRATKVSSQAPIGLQDPICRDTRDEILRKYQLWRFDSRPEGHNPPSRLTYFDPSIDTVYFGNKTCFGTMCLFVDSLARVKKLLSRVAIDDNYCVHI
;
A
#
# COMPACT_ATOMS: atom_id res chain seq x y z
N MET A 1 -11.97 18.39 -3.47
CA MET A 1 -12.73 17.32 -2.79
C MET A 1 -13.12 16.30 -3.84
N ALA A 2 -12.54 15.09 -3.78
CA ALA A 2 -12.96 13.95 -4.58
C ALA A 2 -12.78 12.73 -3.67
N SER A 3 -13.90 12.11 -3.28
CA SER A 3 -13.90 10.85 -2.55
C SER A 3 -13.44 9.78 -3.54
N ASN A 4 -12.21 9.27 -3.36
CA ASN A 4 -11.73 8.12 -4.12
C ASN A 4 -12.21 6.84 -3.42
N ASP A 5 -13.52 6.69 -3.36
CA ASP A 5 -14.15 5.40 -3.11
C ASP A 5 -13.95 4.58 -4.39
N LEU A 6 -12.89 3.78 -4.43
CA LEU A 6 -12.69 2.80 -5.50
C LEU A 6 -13.90 1.85 -5.47
N PRO A 7 -14.75 1.83 -6.52
CA PRO A 7 -15.90 0.96 -6.54
C PRO A 7 -15.43 -0.50 -6.56
N PHE A 8 -16.13 -1.35 -5.81
CA PHE A 8 -15.99 -2.80 -5.90
C PHE A 8 -16.30 -3.22 -7.34
N PRO A 9 -15.57 -4.18 -7.94
CA PRO A 9 -15.91 -4.68 -9.26
C PRO A 9 -17.32 -5.25 -9.23
N GLU A 10 -18.20 -4.64 -10.03
CA GLU A 10 -19.57 -5.10 -10.25
C GLU A 10 -19.48 -6.47 -10.92
N LEU A 11 -19.85 -7.51 -10.17
CA LEU A 11 -19.84 -8.89 -10.65
C LEU A 11 -20.86 -8.99 -11.78
N VAL A 12 -20.37 -9.00 -13.02
CA VAL A 12 -21.18 -9.32 -14.20
C VAL A 12 -21.82 -10.68 -13.95
N ALA A 13 -23.15 -10.68 -13.85
CA ALA A 13 -23.94 -11.86 -13.52
C ALA A 13 -23.92 -12.85 -14.69
N ASP A 14 -22.88 -13.69 -14.73
CA ASP A 14 -22.81 -14.81 -15.65
C ASP A 14 -23.42 -16.07 -15.02
N ALA A 15 -23.85 -17.03 -15.83
CA ALA A 15 -24.58 -18.23 -15.40
C ALA A 15 -23.87 -19.05 -14.31
N ALA A 16 -22.53 -18.96 -14.23
CA ALA A 16 -21.73 -19.56 -13.15
C ALA A 16 -22.02 -18.97 -11.75
N SER A 17 -22.51 -17.72 -11.67
CA SER A 17 -22.90 -17.07 -10.42
C SER A 17 -24.10 -17.76 -9.76
N ALA A 18 -25.04 -18.28 -10.55
CA ALA A 18 -26.26 -18.92 -10.04
C ALA A 18 -25.97 -20.27 -9.36
N GLU A 19 -25.07 -21.08 -9.94
CA GLU A 19 -24.64 -22.34 -9.33
C GLU A 19 -23.86 -22.13 -8.03
N VAL A 20 -22.96 -21.15 -7.98
CA VAL A 20 -22.22 -20.80 -6.76
C VAL A 20 -23.17 -20.32 -5.66
N ARG A 21 -24.20 -19.53 -5.99
CA ARG A 21 -25.23 -19.09 -5.02
C ARG A 21 -25.99 -20.26 -4.43
N LEU A 22 -26.29 -21.28 -5.24
CA LEU A 22 -27.02 -22.49 -4.82
C LEU A 22 -26.15 -23.39 -3.92
N ILE A 23 -24.87 -23.55 -4.25
CA ILE A 23 -23.90 -24.31 -3.44
C ILE A 23 -23.65 -23.63 -2.08
N LEU A 24 -23.63 -22.30 -2.03
CA LEU A 24 -23.37 -21.53 -0.81
C LEU A 24 -24.64 -21.23 0.02
N GLY A 25 -25.83 -21.63 -0.45
CA GLY A 25 -27.11 -21.41 0.24
C GLY A 25 -27.46 -19.93 0.40
N ILE A 26 -27.07 -19.09 -0.56
CA ILE A 26 -27.34 -17.65 -0.55
C ILE A 26 -28.70 -17.39 -1.22
N PRO A 27 -29.67 -16.73 -0.55
CA PRO A 27 -30.96 -16.40 -1.15
C PRO A 27 -30.78 -15.57 -2.42
N LEU A 28 -31.48 -15.96 -3.50
CA LEU A 28 -31.39 -15.33 -4.83
C LEU A 28 -31.85 -13.86 -4.88
N ASP A 29 -32.52 -13.38 -3.84
CA ASP A 29 -33.15 -12.05 -3.76
C ASP A 29 -32.24 -10.96 -3.15
N LEU A 30 -31.03 -11.32 -2.75
CA LEU A 30 -30.01 -10.35 -2.35
C LEU A 30 -29.27 -9.88 -3.60
N THR A 31 -29.47 -8.63 -3.99
CA THR A 31 -28.44 -7.88 -4.71
C THR A 31 -27.15 -8.07 -3.91
N LEU A 32 -26.20 -8.85 -4.45
CA LEU A 32 -24.90 -9.13 -3.85
C LEU A 32 -24.04 -7.86 -3.92
N ILE A 33 -24.43 -6.83 -3.17
CA ILE A 33 -23.67 -5.59 -3.04
C ILE A 33 -22.42 -5.87 -2.19
N GLU A 34 -22.51 -6.84 -1.27
CA GLU A 34 -21.41 -7.19 -0.36
C GLU A 34 -21.33 -8.71 -0.16
N PHE A 35 -20.24 -9.30 -0.65
CA PHE A 35 -19.90 -10.69 -0.36
C PHE A 35 -19.20 -10.77 1.00
N TYR A 36 -19.66 -11.67 1.86
CA TYR A 36 -19.02 -12.01 3.12
C TYR A 36 -18.75 -13.52 3.14
N CYS A 37 -17.51 -13.94 3.36
CA CYS A 37 -17.18 -15.38 3.38
C CYS A 37 -17.78 -16.12 4.59
N PHE A 38 -18.06 -15.40 5.68
CA PHE A 38 -18.53 -16.00 6.94
C PHE A 38 -19.70 -15.22 7.56
N PRO A 39 -20.80 -14.97 6.84
CA PRO A 39 -21.81 -13.98 7.24
C PRO A 39 -22.53 -14.32 8.56
N ARG A 40 -22.51 -15.60 8.96
CA ARG A 40 -23.12 -16.10 10.20
C ARG A 40 -22.20 -15.96 11.42
N LEU A 41 -20.92 -15.66 11.22
CA LEU A 41 -19.98 -15.46 12.34
C LEU A 41 -20.04 -14.01 12.84
N PRO A 42 -19.98 -13.81 14.17
CA PRO A 42 -19.74 -12.50 14.75
C PRO A 42 -18.52 -11.81 14.13
N LEU A 43 -18.58 -10.49 14.01
CA LEU A 43 -17.54 -9.65 13.38
C LEU A 43 -16.15 -9.91 13.96
N GLU A 44 -16.05 -10.13 15.27
CA GLU A 44 -14.78 -10.41 15.95
C GLU A 44 -14.14 -11.71 15.47
N LEU A 45 -14.93 -12.77 15.26
CA LEU A 45 -14.43 -14.04 14.76
C LEU A 45 -14.02 -13.93 13.29
N ARG A 46 -14.80 -13.22 12.47
CA ARG A 46 -14.43 -12.93 11.08
C ARG A 46 -13.09 -12.22 10.98
N ARG A 47 -12.89 -11.17 11.79
CA ARG A 47 -11.61 -10.43 11.86
C ARG A 47 -10.47 -11.33 12.30
N LYS A 48 -10.66 -12.18 13.31
CA LYS A 48 -9.63 -13.14 13.76
C LYS A 48 -9.24 -14.12 12.66
N ILE A 49 -10.21 -14.64 11.89
CA ILE A 49 -9.93 -15.52 10.75
C ILE A 49 -9.05 -14.81 9.73
N TRP A 50 -9.42 -13.60 9.32
CA TRP A 50 -8.64 -12.82 8.36
C TRP A 50 -7.26 -12.43 8.89
N HIS A 51 -7.17 -12.05 10.16
CA HIS A 51 -5.90 -11.75 10.81
C HIS A 51 -4.94 -12.94 10.78
N ILE A 52 -5.45 -14.14 11.07
CA ILE A 52 -4.67 -15.39 11.01
C ILE A 52 -4.30 -15.74 9.57
N TYR A 53 -5.25 -15.65 8.64
CA TYR A 53 -5.06 -15.98 7.23
C TYR A 53 -3.99 -15.09 6.57
N PHE A 54 -4.05 -13.78 6.81
CA PHE A 54 -3.04 -12.84 6.31
C PHE A 54 -1.73 -12.86 7.10
N GLY A 55 -1.73 -13.46 8.30
CA GLY A 55 -0.54 -13.65 9.14
C GLY A 55 0.29 -12.37 9.33
N PRO A 56 1.56 -12.52 9.77
CA PRO A 56 2.57 -11.51 9.48
C PRO A 56 2.89 -11.58 7.98
N PRO A 57 2.58 -10.54 7.19
CA PRO A 57 2.98 -10.53 5.80
C PRO A 57 4.51 -10.63 5.73
N LEU A 58 5.04 -11.27 4.69
CA LEU A 58 6.42 -11.03 4.30
C LEU A 58 6.49 -9.54 3.92
N GLY A 59 7.08 -8.75 4.82
CA GLY A 59 7.21 -7.31 4.61
C GLY A 59 7.81 -7.03 3.24
N ARG A 60 7.28 -6.03 2.54
CA ARG A 60 7.73 -5.73 1.19
C ARG A 60 8.85 -4.70 1.20
N ILE A 61 9.58 -4.67 0.09
CA ILE A 61 10.60 -3.67 -0.15
C ILE A 61 9.94 -2.45 -0.80
N ILE A 62 10.10 -1.29 -0.18
CA ILE A 62 9.76 0.01 -0.75
C ILE A 62 11.07 0.64 -1.23
N GLU A 63 11.35 0.48 -2.51
CA GLU A 63 12.52 1.07 -3.14
C GLU A 63 12.32 2.57 -3.38
N ILE A 64 13.29 3.34 -2.91
CA ILE A 64 13.41 4.77 -3.15
C ILE A 64 14.37 4.96 -4.31
N GLU A 65 13.92 5.69 -5.33
CA GLU A 65 14.74 6.10 -6.46
C GLU A 65 14.99 7.59 -6.47
N TRP A 66 16.08 7.92 -7.16
CA TRP A 66 16.37 9.27 -7.62
C TRP A 66 15.23 9.82 -8.48
N ASP A 67 14.75 11.05 -8.19
CA ASP A 67 13.85 11.77 -9.09
C ASP A 67 14.63 12.76 -9.97
N PRO A 68 14.93 12.41 -11.24
CA PRO A 68 15.71 13.28 -12.14
C PRO A 68 14.96 14.55 -12.53
N THR A 69 13.65 14.61 -12.29
CA THR A 69 12.81 15.73 -12.72
C THR A 69 12.95 16.97 -11.83
N HIS A 70 13.68 16.87 -10.71
CA HIS A 70 13.86 17.96 -9.76
C HIS A 70 15.34 18.16 -9.41
N PRO A 71 16.04 19.07 -10.13
CA PRO A 71 17.39 19.50 -9.78
C PRO A 71 17.29 20.53 -8.64
N VAL A 72 16.94 20.08 -7.43
CA VAL A 72 17.22 20.89 -6.24
C VAL A 72 18.73 20.79 -5.98
N GLU A 73 19.35 21.93 -5.70
CA GLU A 73 20.79 22.13 -5.56
C GLU A 73 21.51 20.95 -4.89
N LYS A 74 22.42 20.33 -5.65
CA LYS A 74 23.39 19.28 -5.25
C LYS A 74 22.85 17.95 -4.69
N HIS A 75 21.63 17.91 -4.17
CA HIS A 75 20.97 16.69 -3.70
C HIS A 75 19.61 16.57 -4.35
N HIS A 76 19.48 15.55 -5.17
CA HIS A 76 18.27 15.33 -5.93
C HIS A 76 17.11 14.90 -5.04
N GLY A 77 15.90 15.33 -5.40
CA GLY A 77 14.68 14.84 -4.77
C GLY A 77 14.55 13.31 -4.89
N TYR A 78 13.74 12.73 -4.01
CA TYR A 78 13.43 11.30 -4.03
C TYR A 78 11.99 11.02 -4.38
N ARG A 79 11.75 9.79 -4.84
CA ARG A 79 10.41 9.20 -4.87
C ARG A 79 10.45 7.67 -4.70
N ALA A 80 9.35 7.06 -4.27
CA ALA A 80 9.21 5.60 -4.37
C ALA A 80 9.11 5.17 -5.85
N THR A 81 9.67 4.00 -6.18
CA THR A 81 9.56 3.43 -7.53
C THR A 81 8.11 3.10 -7.88
N LYS A 82 7.78 3.07 -9.19
CA LYS A 82 6.42 2.73 -9.66
C LYS A 82 5.93 1.39 -9.12
N VAL A 83 6.82 0.40 -9.02
CA VAL A 83 6.52 -0.93 -8.48
C VAL A 83 6.21 -0.84 -6.98
N SER A 84 7.04 -0.13 -6.22
CA SER A 84 6.85 0.06 -4.78
C SER A 84 5.55 0.82 -4.43
N SER A 85 5.12 1.73 -5.30
CA SER A 85 3.84 2.45 -5.14
C SER A 85 2.59 1.62 -5.42
N GLN A 86 2.71 0.39 -5.93
CA GLN A 86 1.55 -0.48 -6.12
C GLN A 86 0.93 -0.86 -4.77
N ALA A 87 -0.37 -1.12 -4.73
CA ALA A 87 -1.01 -1.64 -3.54
C ALA A 87 -0.43 -3.03 -3.19
N PRO A 88 -0.34 -3.41 -1.90
CA PRO A 88 0.01 -4.78 -1.54
C PRO A 88 -0.99 -5.77 -2.14
N ILE A 89 -0.58 -7.02 -2.39
CA ILE A 89 -1.37 -8.03 -3.11
C ILE A 89 -2.80 -8.14 -2.54
N GLY A 90 -2.94 -8.21 -1.22
CA GLY A 90 -4.26 -8.32 -0.59
C GLY A 90 -5.19 -7.11 -0.77
N LEU A 91 -4.67 -5.94 -1.18
CA LEU A 91 -5.46 -4.77 -1.56
C LEU A 91 -5.69 -4.65 -3.07
N GLN A 92 -4.88 -5.32 -3.90
CA GLN A 92 -5.11 -5.36 -5.35
C GLN A 92 -6.31 -6.23 -5.70
N ASP A 93 -6.47 -7.35 -4.99
CA ASP A 93 -7.56 -8.31 -5.18
C ASP A 93 -8.11 -8.78 -3.83
N PRO A 94 -8.92 -7.94 -3.14
CA PRO A 94 -9.49 -8.30 -1.85
C PRO A 94 -10.63 -9.32 -2.03
N ILE A 95 -10.52 -10.47 -1.35
CA ILE A 95 -11.52 -11.55 -1.38
C ILE A 95 -12.92 -11.03 -0.98
N CYS A 96 -12.97 -10.16 0.04
CA CYS A 96 -14.19 -9.49 0.47
C CYS A 96 -13.90 -8.19 1.23
N ARG A 97 -14.94 -7.44 1.62
CA ARG A 97 -14.79 -6.20 2.39
C ARG A 97 -14.00 -6.39 3.68
N ASP A 98 -14.27 -7.46 4.43
CA ASP A 98 -13.57 -7.74 5.68
C ASP A 98 -12.06 -7.90 5.48
N THR A 99 -11.64 -8.51 4.36
CA THR A 99 -10.21 -8.66 4.04
C THR A 99 -9.55 -7.32 3.79
N ARG A 100 -10.21 -6.45 3.02
CA ARG A 100 -9.74 -5.09 2.75
C ARG A 100 -9.60 -4.31 4.05
N ASP A 101 -10.61 -4.35 4.92
CA ASP A 101 -10.62 -3.64 6.19
C ASP A 101 -9.50 -4.14 7.12
N GLU A 102 -9.27 -5.45 7.18
CA GLU A 102 -8.20 -6.01 8.00
C GLU A 102 -6.80 -5.62 7.49
N ILE A 103 -6.60 -5.52 6.17
CA ILE A 103 -5.33 -5.06 5.60
C ILE A 103 -5.13 -3.56 5.83
N LEU A 104 -6.17 -2.74 5.67
CA LEU A 104 -6.10 -1.29 5.89
C LEU A 104 -5.89 -0.89 7.35
N ARG A 105 -6.09 -1.80 8.31
CA ARG A 105 -5.68 -1.59 9.70
C ARG A 105 -4.16 -1.60 9.90
N LYS A 106 -3.45 -2.34 9.05
CA LYS A 106 -1.99 -2.49 9.09
C LYS A 106 -1.30 -1.47 8.20
N TYR A 107 -1.78 -1.33 6.97
CA TYR A 107 -1.19 -0.46 5.96
C TYR A 107 -1.78 0.95 5.99
N GLN A 108 -0.90 1.95 6.05
CA GLN A 108 -1.26 3.35 5.96
C GLN A 108 -0.77 3.95 4.64
N LEU A 109 -1.47 4.94 4.09
CA LEU A 109 -0.97 5.68 2.94
C LEU A 109 0.11 6.66 3.37
N TRP A 110 1.33 6.46 2.86
CA TRP A 110 2.48 7.33 3.09
C TRP A 110 2.89 8.01 1.80
N ARG A 111 3.43 9.21 1.97
CA ARG A 111 4.03 10.00 0.89
C ARG A 111 5.53 9.76 0.90
N PHE A 112 6.02 9.11 -0.15
CA PHE A 112 7.44 8.87 -0.38
C PHE A 112 7.87 9.73 -1.58
N ASP A 113 7.80 11.04 -1.43
CA ASP A 113 8.38 12.00 -2.38
C ASP A 113 8.77 13.30 -1.66
N SER A 114 9.77 14.00 -2.19
CA SER A 114 10.27 15.26 -1.62
C SER A 114 10.08 16.47 -2.54
N ARG A 115 9.02 16.49 -3.35
CA ARG A 115 8.82 17.60 -4.30
C ARG A 115 8.62 18.93 -3.56
N PRO A 116 9.26 20.03 -4.01
CA PRO A 116 9.00 21.34 -3.46
C PRO A 116 7.53 21.74 -3.63
N GLU A 117 6.99 22.46 -2.65
CA GLU A 117 5.62 22.96 -2.63
C GLU A 117 5.37 23.86 -3.86
N GLY A 118 4.30 23.59 -4.61
CA GLY A 118 3.90 24.41 -5.78
C GLY A 118 3.93 23.69 -7.14
N HIS A 119 4.56 22.51 -7.24
CA HIS A 119 4.39 21.63 -8.40
C HIS A 119 3.20 20.68 -8.17
N ASN A 120 2.54 20.26 -9.26
CA ASN A 120 1.37 19.37 -9.24
C ASN A 120 1.48 18.27 -8.17
N PRO A 121 0.39 17.98 -7.43
CA PRO A 121 0.43 17.10 -6.27
C PRO A 121 1.07 15.76 -6.61
N PRO A 122 1.69 15.10 -5.62
CA PRO A 122 2.14 13.72 -5.75
C PRO A 122 1.06 12.88 -6.42
N SER A 123 1.39 12.23 -7.53
CA SER A 123 0.44 11.34 -8.17
C SER A 123 0.32 10.00 -7.45
N ARG A 124 1.15 9.71 -6.44
CA ARG A 124 1.29 8.35 -5.87
C ARG A 124 1.49 8.36 -4.36
N LEU A 125 0.41 8.10 -3.63
CA LEU A 125 0.50 7.61 -2.25
C LEU A 125 0.88 6.12 -2.28
N THR A 126 1.70 5.68 -1.32
CA THR A 126 2.15 4.30 -1.22
C THR A 126 1.63 3.71 0.09
N TYR A 127 0.94 2.57 0.02
CA TYR A 127 0.57 1.81 1.22
C TYR A 127 1.84 1.36 1.94
N PHE A 128 1.92 1.54 3.24
CA PHE A 128 3.13 1.25 4.00
C PHE A 128 2.77 0.80 5.40
N ASP A 129 3.38 -0.30 5.83
CA ASP A 129 3.35 -0.76 7.21
C ASP A 129 4.76 -0.65 7.81
N PRO A 130 5.02 0.36 8.68
CA PRO A 130 6.34 0.59 9.25
C PRO A 130 6.85 -0.54 10.14
N SER A 131 6.00 -1.50 10.54
CA SER A 131 6.38 -2.63 11.39
C SER A 131 7.01 -3.79 10.62
N ILE A 132 6.70 -3.91 9.32
CA ILE A 132 7.12 -5.05 8.48
C ILE A 132 7.84 -4.63 7.20
N ASP A 133 7.43 -3.53 6.57
CA ASP A 133 7.99 -3.09 5.30
C ASP A 133 9.39 -2.50 5.48
N THR A 134 10.24 -2.71 4.48
CA THR A 134 11.62 -2.23 4.48
C THR A 134 11.79 -1.15 3.44
N VAL A 135 12.26 0.03 3.85
CA VAL A 135 12.64 1.08 2.91
C VAL A 135 14.02 0.73 2.36
N TYR A 136 14.16 0.63 1.05
CA TYR A 136 15.40 0.29 0.38
C TYR A 136 15.93 1.47 -0.43
N PHE A 137 17.19 1.80 -0.20
CA PHE A 137 17.94 2.82 -0.92
C PHE A 137 18.90 2.13 -1.89
N GLY A 138 18.52 2.05 -3.17
CA GLY A 138 19.33 1.40 -4.21
C GLY A 138 20.53 2.23 -4.66
N ASN A 139 21.37 1.65 -5.52
CA ASN A 139 22.61 2.25 -6.06
C ASN A 139 22.50 3.66 -6.68
N LYS A 140 21.30 4.12 -7.06
CA LYS A 140 21.08 5.47 -7.61
C LYS A 140 20.73 6.50 -6.55
N THR A 141 20.72 6.12 -5.27
CA THR A 141 20.43 7.05 -4.17
C THR A 141 21.73 7.55 -3.55
N CYS A 142 21.88 8.87 -3.43
CA CYS A 142 23.03 9.47 -2.76
C CYS A 142 22.73 9.65 -1.26
N PHE A 143 23.77 9.81 -0.44
CA PHE A 143 23.62 10.05 0.99
C PHE A 143 22.73 11.27 1.30
N GLY A 144 22.87 12.35 0.53
CA GLY A 144 22.02 13.54 0.67
C GLY A 144 20.53 13.25 0.48
N THR A 145 20.18 12.33 -0.44
CA THR A 145 18.80 11.86 -0.64
C THR A 145 18.28 11.13 0.61
N MET A 146 19.12 10.31 1.24
CA MET A 146 18.77 9.62 2.49
C MET A 146 18.54 10.61 3.63
N CYS A 147 19.42 11.61 3.78
CA CYS A 147 19.25 12.67 4.77
C CYS A 147 17.94 13.44 4.57
N LEU A 148 17.65 13.88 3.33
CA LEU A 148 16.40 14.57 3.00
C LEU A 148 15.17 13.73 3.35
N PHE A 149 15.22 12.43 3.11
CA PHE A 149 14.14 11.51 3.44
C PHE A 149 13.95 11.36 4.95
N VAL A 150 15.03 11.15 5.70
CA VAL A 150 14.98 11.04 7.16
C VAL A 150 14.48 12.34 7.79
N ASP A 151 14.95 13.50 7.31
CA ASP A 151 14.50 14.81 7.77
C ASP A 151 12.99 15.01 7.52
N SER A 152 12.50 14.58 6.36
CA SER A 152 11.08 14.62 6.01
C SER A 152 10.25 13.77 6.98
N LEU A 153 10.69 12.55 7.29
CA LEU A 153 10.03 11.68 8.26
C LEU A 153 10.02 12.28 9.68
N ALA A 154 11.15 12.85 10.10
CA ALA A 154 11.27 13.49 11.41
C ALA A 154 10.30 14.67 11.56
N ARG A 155 10.15 15.51 10.52
CA ARG A 155 9.19 16.62 10.50
C ARG A 155 7.74 16.17 10.70
N VAL A 156 7.37 15.03 10.12
CA VAL A 156 6.02 14.45 10.27
C VAL A 156 5.91 13.46 11.43
N LYS A 157 6.93 13.37 12.29
CA LYS A 157 7.00 12.47 13.46
C LYS A 157 6.73 11.00 13.11
N LYS A 158 7.16 10.56 11.93
CA LYS A 158 7.08 9.16 11.50
C LYS A 158 8.41 8.46 11.79
N LEU A 159 8.31 7.19 12.19
CA LEU A 159 9.46 6.34 12.47
C LEU A 159 9.52 5.19 11.46
N LEU A 160 10.73 4.80 11.09
CA LEU A 160 10.99 3.59 10.31
C LEU A 160 11.64 2.55 11.18
N SER A 161 11.18 1.31 11.04
CA SER A 161 11.76 0.19 11.79
C SER A 161 12.80 -0.57 10.97
N ARG A 162 12.75 -0.48 9.63
CA ARG A 162 13.55 -1.31 8.72
C ARG A 162 14.02 -0.50 7.53
N VAL A 163 15.34 -0.44 7.36
CA VAL A 163 16.01 0.23 6.24
C VAL A 163 17.08 -0.70 5.69
N ALA A 164 17.16 -0.79 4.37
CA ALA A 164 18.23 -1.46 3.64
C ALA A 164 18.90 -0.47 2.69
N ILE A 165 20.21 -0.60 2.51
CA ILE A 165 20.99 0.30 1.68
C ILE A 165 21.95 -0.53 0.83
N ASP A 166 22.07 -0.20 -0.46
CA ASP A 166 23.07 -0.76 -1.36
C ASP A 166 24.44 -0.10 -1.09
N ASP A 167 25.48 -0.91 -0.86
CA ASP A 167 26.81 -0.43 -0.47
C ASP A 167 27.57 0.31 -1.59
N ASN A 168 26.99 0.39 -2.80
CA ASN A 168 27.53 1.16 -3.92
C ASN A 168 27.15 2.65 -3.81
N TYR A 169 27.64 3.35 -2.78
CA TYR A 169 27.39 4.78 -2.61
C TYR A 169 28.15 5.61 -3.66
N CYS A 170 27.43 6.32 -4.53
CA CYS A 170 28.00 7.43 -5.30
C CYS A 170 28.27 8.62 -4.37
N VAL A 171 29.51 8.75 -3.88
CA VAL A 171 29.97 9.96 -3.19
C VAL A 171 30.49 10.94 -4.24
N HIS A 172 29.61 11.81 -4.75
CA HIS A 172 30.03 13.00 -5.49
C HIS A 172 30.29 14.11 -4.45
N ILE A 173 31.57 14.33 -4.11
CA ILE A 173 32.05 15.47 -3.30
C ILE A 173 32.21 16.68 -4.23
#